data_AF-A0A949MNR2-F1
#
_entry.id   AF-A0A949MNR2-F1
#
_cell.length_a   1.000
_cell.length_b   1.000
_cell.length_c   1.000
_cell.angle_alpha   90.00
_cell.angle_beta   90.00
_cell.angle_gamma   90.00
#
_symmetry.space_group_name_H-M   'P 1'
#
loop_
_entity.id
_entity.type
_entity.pdbx_description
1 polymer ?
#
loop_
_entity_poly.entity_id
_entity_poly.type
_entity_poly.pdbx_seq_one_letter_code
_entity_poly.pdbx_strand_id
1 'polypeptide(L)'
;MPTPPAVRRPERGNMLLLCSALVALLVTAIGAAFGLYNLVSDQKKLEVRSENLALEAAQILNYHNSAGRLNNLQRGARESVFTAREMAEKCQEERLSELAPLAEQILAEARESAQLVQANRKKFVRFQDDKLQALLTANPQIDSLEIGSLGSSKRCGRELSSVKVSNENSALNAYDEQQGYIQKGKVLDLYKSTINLKLPAPDNDLDFILSTLPAAVKGTPAPLRLTTSTLEPYLSLRLHGVDTGNHLKCSAPAVHIEMKATNQKGLFFFGQDNQVSTASAGTACANGAEPEVENRDD
;
A
#
# COMPACT_ATOMS: atom_id res chain seq x y z
N MET A 1 -52.68 -74.76 -30.08
CA MET A 1 -52.58 -74.73 -28.60
C MET A 1 -52.00 -73.39 -28.19
N PRO A 2 -52.70 -72.60 -27.36
CA PRO A 2 -52.23 -71.29 -26.92
C PRO A 2 -51.07 -71.44 -25.91
N THR A 3 -49.95 -70.79 -26.18
CA THR A 3 -48.80 -70.71 -25.28
C THR A 3 -49.15 -69.91 -24.03
N PRO A 4 -48.86 -70.40 -22.81
CA PRO A 4 -49.18 -69.69 -21.58
C PRO A 4 -48.43 -68.35 -21.49
N PRO A 5 -49.06 -67.29 -20.95
CA PRO A 5 -48.43 -65.99 -20.81
C PRO A 5 -47.22 -66.08 -19.87
N ALA A 6 -46.09 -65.49 -20.28
CA ALA A 6 -44.88 -65.43 -19.48
C ALA A 6 -45.17 -64.70 -18.16
N VAL A 7 -45.13 -65.45 -17.05
CA VAL A 7 -45.25 -64.92 -15.70
C VAL A 7 -44.03 -64.03 -15.44
N ARG A 8 -44.23 -62.71 -15.50
CA ARG A 8 -43.21 -61.73 -15.09
C ARG A 8 -42.95 -61.94 -13.61
N ARG A 9 -41.77 -62.49 -13.27
CA ARG A 9 -41.33 -62.56 -11.88
C ARG A 9 -41.24 -61.14 -11.35
N PRO A 10 -41.83 -60.81 -10.20
CA PRO A 10 -41.63 -59.51 -9.60
C PRO A 10 -40.13 -59.36 -9.29
N GLU A 11 -39.49 -58.40 -9.94
CA GLU A 11 -38.13 -58.00 -9.60
C GLU A 11 -38.15 -57.50 -8.16
N ARG A 12 -37.84 -58.37 -7.21
CA ARG A 12 -37.58 -57.97 -5.83
C ARG A 12 -36.28 -57.17 -5.86
N GLY A 13 -36.42 -55.86 -5.97
CA GLY A 13 -35.31 -54.92 -5.82
C GLY A 13 -34.55 -55.24 -4.54
N ASN A 14 -33.23 -55.32 -4.65
CA ASN A 14 -32.36 -55.72 -3.56
C ASN A 14 -32.32 -54.61 -2.50
N MET A 15 -33.25 -54.67 -1.52
CA MET A 15 -33.40 -53.68 -0.43
C MET A 15 -32.08 -53.42 0.32
N LEU A 16 -31.21 -54.42 0.43
CA LEU A 16 -29.88 -54.27 1.05
C LEU A 16 -28.98 -53.31 0.28
N LEU A 17 -29.00 -53.34 -1.06
CA LEU A 17 -28.22 -52.41 -1.88
C LEU A 17 -28.70 -50.98 -1.69
N LEU A 18 -30.02 -50.75 -1.62
CA LEU A 18 -30.60 -49.43 -1.36
C LEU A 18 -30.16 -48.88 0.00
N CYS A 19 -30.25 -49.68 1.07
CA CYS A 19 -29.82 -49.26 2.41
C CYS A 19 -28.31 -48.96 2.44
N SER A 20 -27.48 -49.80 1.81
CA SER A 20 -26.03 -49.56 1.73
C SER A 20 -25.68 -48.29 0.95
N ALA A 21 -26.40 -48.01 -0.14
CA ALA A 21 -26.22 -46.80 -0.93
C ALA A 21 -26.62 -45.54 -0.16
N LEU A 22 -27.70 -45.60 0.63
CA LEU A 22 -28.12 -44.49 1.50
C LEU A 22 -27.09 -44.20 2.60
N VAL A 23 -26.53 -45.23 3.24
CA VAL A 23 -25.46 -45.06 4.24
C VAL A 23 -24.21 -44.47 3.58
N ALA A 24 -23.81 -44.97 2.41
CA ALA A 24 -22.67 -44.43 1.69
C ALA A 24 -22.88 -42.94 1.32
N LEU A 25 -24.06 -42.58 0.81
CA LEU A 25 -24.40 -41.19 0.49
C LEU A 25 -24.34 -40.31 1.74
N LEU A 26 -24.89 -40.77 2.86
CA LEU A 26 -24.87 -40.03 4.12
C LEU A 26 -23.45 -39.81 4.64
N VAL A 27 -22.58 -40.84 4.59
CA VAL A 27 -21.16 -40.71 4.95
C VAL A 27 -20.45 -39.73 4.03
N THR A 28 -20.69 -39.78 2.72
CA THR A 28 -20.08 -38.82 1.78
C THR A 28 -20.57 -37.38 2.02
N ALA A 29 -21.85 -37.19 2.33
CA ALA A 29 -22.42 -35.87 2.62
C ALA A 29 -21.83 -35.27 3.90
N ILE A 30 -21.68 -36.07 4.97
CA ILE A 30 -21.04 -35.64 6.22
C ILE A 30 -19.56 -35.31 5.98
N GLY A 31 -18.85 -36.15 5.22
CA GLY A 31 -17.45 -35.90 4.87
C GLY A 31 -17.27 -34.60 4.07
N ALA A 32 -18.15 -34.35 3.09
CA ALA A 32 -18.15 -33.10 2.33
C ALA A 32 -18.45 -31.88 3.20
N ALA A 33 -19.44 -31.96 4.08
CA ALA A 33 -19.79 -30.88 5.01
C ALA A 33 -18.63 -30.56 5.97
N PHE A 34 -17.97 -31.58 6.52
CA PHE A 34 -16.81 -31.40 7.39
C PHE A 34 -15.61 -30.80 6.63
N GLY A 35 -15.36 -31.23 5.39
CA GLY A 35 -14.33 -30.65 4.53
C GLY A 35 -14.57 -29.15 4.25
N LEU A 36 -15.82 -28.77 3.92
CA LEU A 36 -16.20 -27.37 3.76
C LEU A 36 -16.06 -26.57 5.06
N TYR A 37 -16.43 -27.15 6.20
CA TYR A 37 -16.26 -26.50 7.50
C TYR A 37 -14.79 -26.19 7.81
N ASN A 38 -13.89 -27.15 7.60
CA ASN A 38 -12.46 -26.93 7.81
C ASN A 38 -11.89 -25.88 6.85
N LEU A 39 -12.29 -25.91 5.58
CA LEU A 39 -11.88 -24.92 4.59
C LEU A 39 -12.28 -23.49 5.01
N VAL A 40 -13.54 -23.30 5.43
CA VAL A 40 -14.02 -21.99 5.91
C VAL A 40 -13.33 -21.56 7.20
N SER A 41 -13.06 -22.51 8.12
CA SER A 41 -12.33 -22.24 9.36
C SER A 41 -10.91 -21.74 9.10
N ASP A 42 -10.20 -22.38 8.16
CA ASP A 42 -8.84 -21.99 7.80
C ASP A 42 -8.79 -20.67 7.03
N GLN A 43 -9.78 -20.41 6.16
CA GLN A 43 -9.94 -19.09 5.53
C GLN A 43 -10.09 -17.98 6.58
N LYS A 44 -10.92 -18.18 7.61
CA LYS A 44 -11.10 -17.20 8.70
C LYS A 44 -9.82 -16.96 9.50
N LYS A 45 -9.07 -18.03 9.81
CA LYS A 45 -7.77 -17.89 10.50
C LYS A 45 -6.77 -17.11 9.66
N LEU A 46 -6.75 -17.36 8.34
CA LEU A 46 -5.87 -16.67 7.41
C LEU A 46 -6.23 -15.19 7.30
N GLU A 47 -7.52 -14.88 7.19
CA GLU A 47 -8.03 -13.51 7.16
C GLU A 47 -7.60 -12.74 8.42
N VAL A 48 -7.88 -13.26 9.61
CA VAL A 48 -7.50 -12.61 10.88
C VAL A 48 -5.98 -12.41 11.00
N ARG A 49 -5.18 -13.39 10.56
CA ARG A 49 -3.71 -13.26 10.55
C ARG A 49 -3.25 -12.18 9.56
N SER A 50 -3.83 -12.15 8.36
CA SER A 50 -3.50 -11.15 7.35
C SER A 50 -3.81 -9.73 7.84
N GLU A 51 -4.93 -9.57 8.54
CA GLU A 51 -5.35 -8.30 9.13
C GLU A 51 -4.40 -7.87 10.24
N ASN A 52 -4.05 -8.78 11.16
CA ASN A 52 -3.10 -8.48 12.24
C ASN A 52 -1.72 -8.08 11.70
N LEU A 53 -1.22 -8.80 10.69
CA LEU A 53 0.07 -8.49 10.07
C LEU A 53 0.03 -7.15 9.32
N ALA A 54 -1.07 -6.88 8.61
CA ALA A 54 -1.27 -5.60 7.92
C ALA A 54 -1.36 -4.44 8.91
N LEU A 55 -2.02 -4.64 10.05
CA LEU A 55 -2.09 -3.66 11.13
C LEU A 55 -0.71 -3.41 11.76
N GLU A 56 0.05 -4.46 12.05
CA GLU A 56 1.40 -4.33 12.62
C GLU A 56 2.35 -3.62 11.65
N ALA A 57 2.35 -4.01 10.38
CA ALA A 57 3.12 -3.34 9.34
C ALA A 57 2.70 -1.87 9.20
N ALA A 58 1.38 -1.59 9.18
CA ALA A 58 0.88 -0.22 9.13
C ALA A 58 1.33 0.60 10.34
N GLN A 59 1.32 0.04 11.56
CA GLN A 59 1.81 0.69 12.77
C GLN A 59 3.31 1.03 12.70
N ILE A 60 4.12 0.09 12.22
CA ILE A 60 5.57 0.30 12.07
C ILE A 60 5.88 1.43 11.08
N LEU A 61 5.22 1.42 9.92
CA LEU A 61 5.40 2.44 8.89
C LEU A 61 4.95 3.82 9.36
N ASN A 62 3.90 3.86 10.19
CA ASN A 62 3.34 5.09 10.71
C ASN A 62 4.01 5.64 11.95
N TYR A 63 4.96 4.91 12.51
CA TYR A 63 5.54 5.29 13.77
C TYR A 63 6.10 6.72 13.68
N HIS A 64 5.60 7.60 14.55
CA HIS A 64 5.88 9.05 14.59
C HIS A 64 5.54 9.87 13.33
N ASN A 65 4.67 9.37 12.44
CA ASN A 65 4.30 10.06 11.18
C ASN A 65 5.55 10.53 10.39
N SER A 66 6.58 9.68 10.35
CA SER A 66 7.90 10.06 9.82
C SER A 66 7.85 10.40 8.34
N ALA A 67 7.03 9.69 7.55
CA ALA A 67 6.83 9.96 6.14
C ALA A 67 6.16 11.32 5.88
N GLY A 68 5.13 11.69 6.66
CA GLY A 68 4.49 13.00 6.55
C GLY A 68 5.45 14.15 6.91
N ARG A 69 6.27 13.97 7.96
CA ARG A 69 7.30 14.94 8.34
C ARG A 69 8.35 15.12 7.24
N LEU A 70 8.81 14.03 6.66
CA LEU A 70 9.79 14.04 5.57
C LEU A 70 9.23 14.71 4.31
N ASN A 71 7.98 14.44 3.94
CA ASN A 71 7.31 15.09 2.82
C ASN A 71 7.18 16.62 3.05
N ASN A 72 6.87 17.04 4.27
CA ASN A 72 6.84 18.46 4.63
C ASN A 72 8.24 19.10 4.56
N LEU A 73 9.28 18.38 4.98
CA LEU A 73 10.67 18.83 4.84
C LEU A 73 11.07 18.97 3.37
N GLN A 74 10.68 18.01 2.51
CA GLN A 74 10.94 18.07 1.07
C GLN A 74 10.26 19.29 0.43
N ARG A 75 9.01 19.57 0.79
CA ARG A 75 8.31 20.79 0.35
C ARG A 75 9.03 22.05 0.85
N GLY A 76 9.34 22.12 2.14
CA GLY A 76 10.03 23.28 2.72
C GLY A 76 11.38 23.54 2.08
N ALA A 77 12.17 22.49 1.83
CA ALA A 77 13.45 22.60 1.13
C ALA A 77 13.27 23.14 -0.31
N ARG A 78 12.24 22.67 -1.02
CA ARG A 78 11.90 23.17 -2.36
C ARG A 78 11.55 24.65 -2.36
N GLU A 79 10.65 25.06 -1.46
CA GLU A 79 10.24 26.45 -1.30
C GLU A 79 11.41 27.35 -0.87
N SER A 80 12.32 26.82 -0.04
CA SER A 80 13.52 27.53 0.40
C SER A 80 14.48 27.79 -0.75
N VAL A 81 14.73 26.81 -1.61
CA VAL A 81 15.60 26.97 -2.79
C VAL A 81 15.01 28.02 -3.73
N PHE A 82 13.72 27.92 -4.03
CA PHE A 82 13.05 28.87 -4.92
C PHE A 82 13.07 30.30 -4.36
N THR A 83 12.72 30.48 -3.09
CA THR A 83 12.73 31.81 -2.44
C THR A 83 14.16 32.37 -2.35
N ALA A 84 15.17 31.54 -2.06
CA ALA A 84 16.56 31.97 -2.01
C ALA A 84 17.07 32.43 -3.39
N ARG A 85 16.63 31.78 -4.47
CA ARG A 85 16.90 32.23 -5.83
C ARG A 85 16.29 33.59 -6.12
N GLU A 86 15.00 33.76 -5.85
CA GLU A 86 14.33 35.04 -6.08
C GLU A 86 15.02 36.18 -5.32
N MET A 87 15.52 35.89 -4.11
CA MET A 87 16.28 36.85 -3.32
C MET A 87 17.65 37.17 -3.96
N ALA A 88 18.37 36.17 -4.47
CA ALA A 88 19.64 36.38 -5.17
C ALA A 88 19.46 37.18 -6.47
N GLU A 89 18.43 36.87 -7.26
CA GLU A 89 18.08 37.60 -8.49
C GLU A 89 17.73 39.07 -8.18
N LYS A 90 16.88 39.33 -7.17
CA LYS A 90 16.53 40.70 -6.75
C LYS A 90 17.75 41.49 -6.28
N CYS A 91 18.67 40.87 -5.54
CA CYS A 91 19.90 41.55 -5.10
C CYS A 91 20.78 42.00 -6.29
N GLN A 92 20.81 41.19 -7.36
CA GLN A 92 21.52 41.54 -8.59
C GLN A 92 20.81 42.65 -9.37
N GLU A 93 19.48 42.60 -9.46
CA GLU A 93 18.66 43.58 -10.19
C GLU A 93 18.63 44.96 -9.51
N GLU A 94 18.41 45.01 -8.20
CA GLU A 94 18.28 46.26 -7.42
C GLU A 94 19.64 46.95 -7.16
N ARG A 95 20.73 46.41 -7.72
CA ARG A 95 22.11 46.89 -7.51
C ARG A 95 22.55 46.89 -6.04
N LEU A 96 21.99 45.97 -5.24
CA LEU A 96 22.43 45.70 -3.87
C LEU A 96 23.68 44.82 -3.90
N SER A 97 24.74 45.30 -4.56
CA SER A 97 25.97 44.54 -4.81
C SER A 97 26.67 44.07 -3.53
N GLU A 98 26.48 44.78 -2.42
CA GLU A 98 27.01 44.41 -1.11
C GLU A 98 26.34 43.16 -0.52
N LEU A 99 25.07 42.92 -0.85
CA LEU A 99 24.28 41.78 -0.33
C LEU A 99 24.27 40.57 -1.28
N ALA A 100 24.63 40.77 -2.55
CA ALA A 100 24.76 39.70 -3.54
C ALA A 100 25.54 38.46 -3.04
N PRO A 101 26.75 38.57 -2.44
CA PRO A 101 27.48 37.39 -1.98
C PRO A 101 26.76 36.63 -0.86
N LEU A 102 26.04 37.35 0.01
CA LEU A 102 25.26 36.72 1.07
C LEU A 102 24.05 35.98 0.51
N ALA A 103 23.36 36.58 -0.47
CA ALA A 103 22.21 35.92 -1.11
C ALA A 103 22.63 34.67 -1.89
N GLU A 104 23.78 34.71 -2.58
CA GLU A 104 24.37 33.54 -3.23
C GLU A 104 24.76 32.45 -2.23
N GLN A 105 25.31 32.82 -1.07
CA GLN A 105 25.59 31.86 0.02
C GLN A 105 24.31 31.20 0.52
N ILE A 106 23.23 31.97 0.75
CA ILE A 106 21.94 31.42 1.21
C ILE A 106 21.34 30.48 0.15
N LEU A 107 21.46 30.81 -1.14
CA LEU A 107 21.05 29.92 -2.22
C LEU A 107 21.86 28.61 -2.23
N ALA A 108 23.18 28.69 -2.05
CA ALA A 108 24.04 27.52 -1.98
C ALA A 108 23.67 26.61 -0.79
N GLU A 109 23.49 27.19 0.40
CA GLU A 109 23.05 26.46 1.61
C GLU A 109 21.66 25.84 1.43
N ALA A 110 20.72 26.55 0.79
CA ALA A 110 19.40 26.02 0.49
C ALA A 110 19.49 24.80 -0.45
N ARG A 111 20.31 24.87 -1.49
CA ARG A 111 20.54 23.76 -2.43
C ARG A 111 21.18 22.55 -1.74
N GLU A 112 22.19 22.76 -0.90
CA GLU A 112 22.81 21.70 -0.09
C GLU A 112 21.80 21.05 0.86
N SER A 113 20.97 21.87 1.53
CA SER A 113 19.93 21.36 2.43
C SER A 113 18.90 20.50 1.69
N ALA A 114 18.51 20.88 0.46
CA ALA A 114 17.60 20.09 -0.36
C ALA A 114 18.18 18.73 -0.73
N GLN A 115 19.47 18.68 -1.09
CA GLN A 115 20.17 17.42 -1.37
C GLN A 115 20.25 16.53 -0.13
N LEU A 116 20.52 17.12 1.05
CA LEU A 116 20.56 16.39 2.31
C LEU A 116 19.19 15.77 2.66
N VAL A 117 18.10 16.52 2.49
CA VAL A 117 16.74 16.01 2.72
C VAL A 117 16.43 14.85 1.75
N GLN A 118 16.79 14.99 0.47
CA GLN A 118 16.59 13.93 -0.52
C GLN A 118 17.43 12.67 -0.19
N ALA A 119 18.68 12.83 0.26
CA ALA A 119 19.52 11.71 0.69
C ALA A 119 18.93 11.00 1.93
N ASN A 120 18.44 11.76 2.91
CA ASN A 120 17.77 11.22 4.09
C ASN A 120 16.45 10.53 3.74
N ARG A 121 15.72 11.03 2.74
CA ARG A 121 14.54 10.35 2.21
C ARG A 121 14.88 8.98 1.64
N LYS A 122 15.91 8.87 0.80
CA LYS A 122 16.35 7.57 0.26
C LYS A 122 16.73 6.59 1.38
N LYS A 123 17.46 7.06 2.41
CA LYS A 123 17.79 6.25 3.60
C LYS A 123 16.55 5.82 4.38
N PHE A 124 15.57 6.71 4.53
CA PHE A 124 14.33 6.41 5.23
C PHE A 124 13.52 5.32 4.53
N VAL A 125 13.41 5.36 3.20
CA VAL A 125 12.69 4.31 2.46
C VAL A 125 13.35 2.95 2.66
N ARG A 126 14.69 2.87 2.48
CA ARG A 126 15.44 1.62 2.73
C ARG A 126 15.22 1.09 4.15
N PHE A 127 15.27 1.97 5.15
CA PHE A 127 15.04 1.58 6.54
C PHE A 127 13.63 1.04 6.79
N GLN A 128 12.61 1.57 6.09
CA GLN A 128 11.25 1.03 6.18
C GLN A 128 11.16 -0.33 5.51
N ASP A 129 11.79 -0.51 4.35
CA ASP A 129 11.83 -1.79 3.64
C ASP A 129 12.53 -2.88 4.48
N ASP A 130 13.66 -2.56 5.09
CA ASP A 130 14.39 -3.46 5.99
C ASP A 130 13.53 -3.88 7.20
N LYS A 131 12.77 -2.96 7.76
CA LYS A 131 11.85 -3.25 8.87
C LYS A 131 10.69 -4.14 8.47
N LEU A 132 10.12 -3.92 7.29
CA LEU A 132 9.07 -4.79 6.76
C LEU A 132 9.61 -6.19 6.51
N GLN A 133 10.80 -6.29 5.91
CA GLN A 133 11.47 -7.57 5.71
C GLN A 133 11.73 -8.28 7.04
N ALA A 134 12.21 -7.57 8.06
CA ALA A 134 12.41 -8.13 9.39
C ALA A 134 11.09 -8.66 10.00
N LEU A 135 10.00 -7.90 9.90
CA LEU A 135 8.67 -8.34 10.37
C LEU A 135 8.18 -9.59 9.62
N LEU A 136 8.45 -9.70 8.33
CA LEU A 136 8.10 -10.87 7.54
C LEU A 136 8.94 -12.10 7.94
N THR A 137 10.26 -11.94 8.09
CA THR A 137 11.16 -13.02 8.52
C THR A 137 10.88 -13.53 9.94
N ALA A 138 10.41 -12.65 10.84
CA ALA A 138 10.00 -13.02 12.20
C ALA A 138 8.72 -13.88 12.22
N ASN A 139 7.98 -13.93 11.12
CA ASN A 139 6.74 -14.69 10.97
C ASN A 139 6.90 -15.78 9.89
N PRO A 140 7.76 -16.81 10.10
CA PRO A 140 8.16 -17.78 9.06
C PRO A 140 7.04 -18.71 8.57
N GLN A 141 5.84 -18.68 9.18
CA GLN A 141 4.65 -19.36 8.63
C GLN A 141 4.08 -18.67 7.37
N ILE A 142 4.76 -17.63 6.91
CA ILE A 142 4.56 -16.89 5.68
C ILE A 142 5.64 -17.40 4.73
N ASP A 143 5.47 -18.63 4.20
CA ASP A 143 6.46 -19.16 3.26
C ASP A 143 6.41 -18.33 1.96
N SER A 144 7.57 -17.88 1.50
CA SER A 144 7.85 -17.22 0.21
C SER A 144 7.06 -15.94 -0.11
N LEU A 145 7.45 -14.82 0.51
CA LEU A 145 7.08 -13.48 0.07
C LEU A 145 8.08 -12.96 -0.97
N GLU A 146 7.66 -12.95 -2.23
CA GLU A 146 8.30 -12.07 -3.22
C GLU A 146 7.83 -10.65 -2.90
N ILE A 147 8.72 -9.82 -2.38
CA ILE A 147 8.52 -8.36 -2.41
C ILE A 147 8.68 -7.95 -3.87
N GLY A 148 7.67 -8.29 -4.68
CA GLY A 148 7.51 -7.71 -5.99
C GLY A 148 7.20 -6.25 -5.76
N SER A 149 8.11 -5.37 -6.21
CA SER A 149 7.71 -4.03 -6.64
C SER A 149 6.43 -4.21 -7.42
N LEU A 150 5.31 -3.68 -6.93
CA LEU A 150 4.00 -3.85 -7.55
C LEU A 150 4.07 -3.13 -8.89
N GLY A 151 4.53 -3.86 -9.91
CA GLY A 151 4.56 -3.45 -11.30
C GLY A 151 3.14 -3.16 -11.73
N SER A 152 2.81 -1.88 -11.73
CA SER A 152 1.83 -1.26 -12.61
C SER A 152 0.55 -2.07 -12.85
N SER A 153 -0.20 -2.40 -11.80
CA SER A 153 -1.63 -2.66 -11.98
C SER A 153 -2.29 -1.35 -12.46
N LYS A 154 -2.84 -1.37 -13.68
CA LYS A 154 -3.56 -0.26 -14.34
C LYS A 154 -4.16 0.73 -13.34
N ARG A 155 -3.56 1.93 -13.33
CA ARG A 155 -3.84 3.07 -12.44
C ARG A 155 -5.30 3.57 -12.57
N CYS A 156 -6.22 3.10 -11.74
CA CYS A 156 -7.57 3.66 -11.59
C CYS A 156 -7.69 4.53 -10.33
N GLY A 157 -6.98 5.66 -10.29
CA GLY A 157 -7.06 6.60 -9.17
C GLY A 157 -5.85 7.52 -9.07
N ARG A 158 -6.11 8.80 -8.84
CA ARG A 158 -5.06 9.82 -8.68
C ARG A 158 -4.41 9.65 -7.30
N GLU A 159 -3.13 9.32 -7.27
CA GLU A 159 -2.32 9.28 -6.06
C GLU A 159 -2.13 10.72 -5.54
N LEU A 160 -2.67 10.98 -4.34
CA LEU A 160 -2.57 12.26 -3.66
C LEU A 160 -1.47 12.21 -2.60
N SER A 161 -0.63 13.25 -2.52
CA SER A 161 0.23 13.45 -1.35
C SER A 161 -0.57 14.09 -0.22
N SER A 162 -0.12 13.92 1.03
CA SER A 162 -0.70 14.64 2.18
C SER A 162 -0.21 16.09 2.30
N VAL A 163 0.58 16.57 1.34
CA VAL A 163 1.25 17.85 1.44
C VAL A 163 0.37 18.93 0.85
N LYS A 164 -0.05 19.84 1.72
CA LYS A 164 -0.77 21.05 1.33
C LYS A 164 0.15 21.98 0.55
N VAL A 165 -0.39 22.56 -0.53
CA VAL A 165 0.26 23.65 -1.27
C VAL A 165 0.37 24.88 -0.37
N SER A 166 1.54 25.50 -0.32
CA SER A 166 1.72 26.76 0.43
C SER A 166 1.09 27.91 -0.32
N ASN A 167 0.39 28.82 0.37
CA ASN A 167 -0.14 30.02 -0.27
C ASN A 167 0.88 31.18 -0.30
N GLU A 168 2.07 30.98 0.28
CA GLU A 168 3.04 32.05 0.51
C GLU A 168 3.82 32.42 -0.76
N ASN A 169 3.99 31.47 -1.69
CA ASN A 169 4.78 31.69 -2.90
C ASN A 169 3.93 31.52 -4.18
N SER A 170 3.27 32.61 -4.58
CA SER A 170 2.33 32.63 -5.70
C SER A 170 2.99 32.34 -7.05
N ALA A 171 4.24 32.76 -7.25
CA ALA A 171 5.00 32.49 -8.46
C ALA A 171 5.30 30.99 -8.62
N LEU A 172 5.76 30.35 -7.55
CA LEU A 172 5.99 28.90 -7.53
C LEU A 172 4.69 28.12 -7.76
N ASN A 173 3.59 28.54 -7.13
CA ASN A 173 2.29 27.90 -7.31
C ASN A 173 1.78 28.02 -8.75
N ALA A 174 1.94 29.18 -9.40
CA ALA A 174 1.55 29.35 -10.79
C ALA A 174 2.33 28.40 -11.71
N TYR A 175 3.63 28.23 -11.47
CA TYR A 175 4.46 27.24 -12.16
C TYR A 175 3.98 25.81 -11.87
N ASP A 176 3.72 25.47 -10.62
CA ASP A 176 3.26 24.14 -10.21
C ASP A 176 1.89 23.77 -10.80
N GLU A 177 0.99 24.75 -10.94
CA GLU A 177 -0.29 24.58 -11.62
C GLU A 177 -0.08 24.31 -13.12
N GLN A 178 0.82 25.04 -13.79
CA GLN A 178 1.14 24.84 -15.21
C GLN A 178 1.75 23.47 -15.48
N GLN A 179 2.65 23.01 -14.59
CA GLN A 179 3.23 21.67 -14.67
C GLN A 179 2.25 20.56 -14.25
N GLY A 180 1.07 20.93 -13.74
CA GLY A 180 0.07 19.98 -13.26
C GLY A 180 0.52 19.21 -12.03
N TYR A 181 1.41 19.79 -11.21
CA TYR A 181 1.86 19.21 -9.95
C TYR A 181 0.81 19.29 -8.84
N ILE A 182 -0.07 20.29 -8.93
CA ILE A 182 -1.15 20.53 -7.97
C ILE A 182 -2.41 19.82 -8.42
N GLN A 183 -3.05 19.11 -7.49
CA GLN A 183 -4.41 18.64 -7.63
C GLN A 183 -5.34 19.56 -6.87
N LYS A 184 -6.13 20.35 -7.61
CA LYS A 184 -7.11 21.26 -7.03
C LYS A 184 -8.21 20.49 -6.31
N GLY A 185 -8.42 20.81 -5.04
CA GLY A 185 -9.45 20.20 -4.19
C GLY A 185 -10.62 21.15 -3.96
N LYS A 186 -11.74 20.63 -3.42
CA LYS A 186 -12.86 21.48 -3.00
C LYS A 186 -12.54 22.33 -1.76
N VAL A 187 -11.63 21.85 -0.91
CA VAL A 187 -11.31 22.44 0.40
C VAL A 187 -9.82 22.78 0.53
N LEU A 188 -8.95 21.90 0.02
CA LEU A 188 -7.51 22.04 0.09
C LEU A 188 -6.87 21.57 -1.21
N ASP A 189 -5.91 22.35 -1.68
CA ASP A 189 -5.05 21.96 -2.80
C ASP A 189 -3.87 21.15 -2.27
N LEU A 190 -3.64 20.01 -2.91
CA LEU A 190 -2.61 19.05 -2.52
C LEU A 190 -1.66 18.82 -3.68
N TYR A 191 -0.39 18.60 -3.37
CA TYR A 191 0.55 18.11 -4.37
C TYR A 191 0.23 16.66 -4.74
N LYS A 192 0.38 16.34 -6.03
CA LYS A 192 0.40 14.94 -6.49
C LYS A 192 1.63 14.24 -5.88
N SER A 193 1.47 12.97 -5.55
CA SER A 193 2.55 12.14 -5.01
C SER A 193 3.25 11.34 -6.10
N THR A 194 4.42 10.79 -5.79
CA THR A 194 5.23 9.94 -6.69
C THR A 194 5.73 10.67 -7.95
N ILE A 195 5.50 11.98 -8.06
CA ILE A 195 6.03 12.82 -9.12
C ILE A 195 7.21 13.63 -8.60
N ASN A 196 8.17 13.89 -9.48
CA ASN A 196 9.28 14.77 -9.20
C ASN A 196 8.84 16.23 -9.43
N LEU A 197 8.71 16.99 -8.35
CA LEU A 197 8.32 18.40 -8.37
C LEU A 197 9.51 19.28 -8.76
N LYS A 198 9.93 19.20 -10.03
CA LYS A 198 11.07 19.98 -10.52
C LYS A 198 10.85 21.47 -10.29
N LEU A 199 11.92 22.18 -9.97
CA LEU A 199 11.93 23.64 -9.96
C LEU A 199 12.14 24.16 -11.39
N PRO A 200 11.73 25.40 -11.69
CA PRO A 200 12.12 26.05 -12.93
C PRO A 200 13.66 26.15 -13.02
N ALA A 201 14.16 26.25 -14.25
CA ALA A 201 15.57 26.50 -14.50
C ALA A 201 16.02 27.81 -13.80
N PRO A 202 17.28 27.89 -13.31
CA PRO A 202 18.32 26.87 -13.37
C PRO A 202 18.33 25.76 -12.29
N ASP A 203 17.32 25.63 -11.41
CA ASP A 203 17.31 24.63 -10.28
C ASP A 203 16.64 23.31 -10.68
N ASN A 204 16.44 23.07 -11.97
CA ASN A 204 15.79 21.86 -12.47
C ASN A 204 16.66 20.60 -12.28
N ASP A 205 17.92 20.77 -11.89
CA ASP A 205 18.85 19.69 -11.54
C ASP A 205 18.45 18.99 -10.23
N LEU A 206 17.78 19.68 -9.31
CA LEU A 206 17.36 19.13 -8.02
C LEU A 206 16.08 18.27 -8.15
N ASP A 207 15.97 17.25 -7.31
CA ASP A 207 14.83 16.33 -7.26
C ASP A 207 14.00 16.54 -6.00
N PHE A 208 12.69 16.77 -6.18
CA PHE A 208 11.74 16.93 -5.08
C PHE A 208 10.58 15.97 -5.24
N ILE A 209 10.79 14.72 -4.79
CA ILE A 209 9.77 13.68 -4.92
C ILE A 209 9.04 13.54 -3.59
N LEU A 210 7.74 13.79 -3.61
CA LEU A 210 6.88 13.55 -2.45
C LEU A 210 6.40 12.11 -2.43
N SER A 211 6.54 11.44 -1.29
CA SER A 211 6.12 10.05 -1.11
C SER A 211 4.59 9.97 -0.99
N THR A 212 3.97 8.94 -1.56
CA THR A 212 2.56 8.60 -1.28
C THR A 212 2.41 8.19 0.18
N LEU A 213 1.28 8.52 0.80
CA LEU A 213 0.94 8.05 2.13
C LEU A 213 -0.09 6.91 2.12
N PRO A 214 -1.10 6.88 1.23
CA PRO A 214 -1.87 5.65 0.99
C PRO A 214 -1.38 4.91 -0.26
N ALA A 215 -1.14 3.60 -0.14
CA ALA A 215 -0.81 2.76 -1.28
C ALA A 215 -2.03 2.64 -2.18
N ALA A 216 -1.86 2.78 -3.48
CA ALA A 216 -2.90 2.50 -4.43
C ALA A 216 -3.06 0.98 -4.59
N VAL A 217 -4.22 0.44 -4.21
CA VAL A 217 -4.58 -0.96 -4.46
C VAL A 217 -5.33 -1.02 -5.78
N LYS A 218 -4.74 -1.69 -6.78
CA LYS A 218 -5.27 -1.77 -8.16
C LYS A 218 -5.46 -0.40 -8.81
N GLY A 219 -4.53 0.51 -8.53
CA GLY A 219 -4.56 1.86 -9.08
C GLY A 219 -5.55 2.81 -8.41
N THR A 220 -6.47 2.32 -7.60
CA THR A 220 -7.29 3.15 -6.73
C THR A 220 -6.45 3.46 -5.49
N PRO A 221 -6.14 4.72 -5.13
CA PRO A 221 -5.64 5.01 -3.80
C PRO A 221 -6.60 4.31 -2.85
N ALA A 222 -6.10 3.45 -1.95
CA ALA A 222 -6.96 2.84 -0.95
C ALA A 222 -7.82 3.99 -0.41
N PRO A 223 -9.16 3.93 -0.53
CA PRO A 223 -10.00 5.05 -0.15
C PRO A 223 -9.50 5.42 1.23
N LEU A 224 -9.18 6.71 1.43
CA LEU A 224 -8.97 7.19 2.77
C LEU A 224 -10.27 6.76 3.47
N ARG A 225 -10.22 5.69 4.28
CA ARG A 225 -11.38 5.26 5.11
C ARG A 225 -11.59 6.26 6.25
N LEU A 226 -11.18 7.50 6.00
CA LEU A 226 -11.28 8.69 6.79
C LEU A 226 -11.67 9.78 5.79
N THR A 227 -12.84 10.37 6.03
CA THR A 227 -13.39 11.63 5.47
C THR A 227 -14.31 11.54 4.24
N THR A 228 -15.58 11.88 4.47
CA THR A 228 -16.31 13.04 3.92
C THR A 228 -17.70 13.14 4.59
N SER A 229 -18.38 14.27 4.75
CA SER A 229 -18.14 15.68 4.39
C SER A 229 -19.05 16.66 5.17
N THR A 230 -19.15 16.51 6.50
CA THR A 230 -19.57 17.56 7.46
C THR A 230 -19.09 17.26 8.89
N LEU A 231 -18.43 16.13 9.17
CA LEU A 231 -19.11 14.93 9.69
C LEU A 231 -18.17 14.23 10.69
N GLU A 232 -18.54 14.16 11.97
CA GLU A 232 -18.12 13.03 12.83
C GLU A 232 -18.60 11.74 12.15
N PRO A 233 -17.74 10.72 11.96
CA PRO A 233 -17.66 9.64 12.96
C PRO A 233 -16.26 9.02 13.12
N TYR A 234 -15.83 8.72 14.35
CA TYR A 234 -15.92 7.39 14.98
C TYR A 234 -15.23 6.29 14.17
N LEU A 235 -14.01 5.93 14.58
CA LEU A 235 -13.48 4.58 14.36
C LEU A 235 -13.54 3.88 15.70
N SER A 236 -14.25 2.75 15.74
CA SER A 236 -14.03 1.74 16.74
C SER A 236 -13.10 0.68 16.15
N LEU A 237 -11.91 0.55 16.73
CA LEU A 237 -10.94 -0.47 16.37
C LEU A 237 -11.54 -1.84 16.68
N ARG A 238 -11.88 -2.65 15.67
CA ARG A 238 -12.35 -4.01 15.94
C ARG A 238 -11.19 -4.91 16.35
N LEU A 239 -10.97 -5.04 17.65
CA LEU A 239 -10.09 -6.05 18.21
C LEU A 239 -10.93 -7.32 18.40
N HIS A 240 -10.57 -8.42 17.74
CA HIS A 240 -11.33 -9.68 17.82
C HIS A 240 -12.81 -9.58 17.43
N GLY A 241 -13.14 -8.72 16.45
CA GLY A 241 -14.52 -8.52 16.00
C GLY A 241 -15.38 -7.63 16.90
N VAL A 242 -14.81 -7.03 17.96
CA VAL A 242 -15.50 -6.11 18.86
C VAL A 242 -14.94 -4.70 18.72
N ASP A 243 -15.84 -3.75 18.47
CA ASP A 243 -15.59 -2.32 18.34
C ASP A 243 -14.97 -1.72 19.63
N THR A 244 -13.67 -1.43 19.64
CA THR A 244 -12.97 -0.74 20.74
C THR A 244 -12.88 0.77 20.46
N GLY A 245 -13.39 1.60 21.37
CA GLY A 245 -13.54 3.06 21.20
C GLY A 245 -12.25 3.89 21.30
N ASN A 246 -11.10 3.34 20.92
CA ASN A 246 -9.82 4.05 21.03
C ASN A 246 -9.55 4.93 19.81
N HIS A 247 -9.29 6.21 20.06
CA HIS A 247 -8.95 7.20 19.04
C HIS A 247 -7.54 6.98 18.47
N LEU A 248 -7.43 6.77 17.16
CA LEU A 248 -6.14 6.79 16.45
C LEU A 248 -5.75 8.23 16.13
N LYS A 249 -4.62 8.68 16.69
CA LYS A 249 -4.04 10.02 16.47
C LYS A 249 -3.24 10.14 15.16
N CYS A 250 -3.16 9.08 14.35
CA CYS A 250 -2.32 8.99 13.17
C CYS A 250 -3.06 8.38 11.96
N SER A 251 -2.79 8.89 10.76
CA SER A 251 -3.38 8.45 9.47
C SER A 251 -2.70 7.18 8.97
N ALA A 252 -3.44 6.09 8.73
CA ALA A 252 -2.89 4.79 8.32
C ALA A 252 -2.35 4.77 6.88
N PRO A 253 -1.08 4.36 6.63
CA PRO A 253 -0.60 4.02 5.31
C PRO A 253 -1.24 2.70 4.93
N ALA A 254 -1.58 2.56 3.66
CA ALA A 254 -2.10 1.28 3.18
C ALA A 254 -0.92 0.32 3.00
N VAL A 255 -0.96 -0.80 3.73
CA VAL A 255 -0.11 -1.95 3.50
C VAL A 255 -0.95 -2.98 2.76
N HIS A 256 -0.50 -3.42 1.59
CA HIS A 256 -1.11 -4.54 0.90
C HIS A 256 -0.35 -5.80 1.28
N ILE A 257 -1.05 -6.82 1.74
CA ILE A 257 -0.49 -8.15 2.00
C ILE A 257 -1.33 -9.15 1.19
N GLU A 258 -0.69 -9.86 0.26
CA GLU A 258 -1.33 -10.91 -0.52
C GLU A 258 -0.97 -12.27 0.08
N MET A 259 -1.92 -12.96 0.71
CA MET A 259 -1.73 -14.32 1.20
C MET A 259 -2.28 -15.35 0.21
N LYS A 260 -1.48 -16.38 -0.13
CA LYS A 260 -1.88 -17.51 -0.98
C LYS A 260 -1.89 -18.81 -0.16
N ALA A 261 -3.08 -19.36 0.05
CA ALA A 261 -3.19 -20.71 0.61
C ALA A 261 -3.09 -21.74 -0.52
N THR A 262 -2.08 -22.61 -0.47
CA THR A 262 -1.92 -23.68 -1.46
C THR A 262 -2.29 -24.99 -0.80
N ASN A 263 -3.47 -25.53 -1.13
CA ASN A 263 -3.85 -26.87 -0.67
C ASN A 263 -3.05 -27.90 -1.46
N GLN A 264 -1.97 -28.43 -0.88
CA GLN A 264 -1.35 -29.63 -1.42
C GLN A 264 -2.36 -30.78 -1.27
N LYS A 265 -2.81 -31.31 -2.40
CA LYS A 265 -3.72 -32.45 -2.45
C LYS A 265 -2.97 -33.71 -2.02
N GLY A 266 -2.99 -34.01 -0.73
CA GLY A 266 -2.74 -35.36 -0.25
C GLY A 266 -3.81 -36.30 -0.84
N LEU A 267 -3.39 -37.36 -1.52
CA LEU A 267 -4.27 -38.28 -2.26
C LEU A 267 -5.21 -39.11 -1.36
N PHE A 268 -5.13 -38.97 -0.04
CA PHE A 268 -5.96 -39.71 0.93
C PHE A 268 -6.49 -38.78 2.02
N PHE A 269 -7.75 -39.01 2.40
CA PHE A 269 -8.59 -38.22 3.31
C PHE A 269 -8.07 -38.02 4.76
N PHE A 270 -6.82 -38.32 5.05
CA PHE A 270 -6.22 -38.18 6.38
C PHE A 270 -4.89 -37.41 6.28
N GLY A 271 -4.95 -36.12 6.60
CA GLY A 271 -3.79 -35.23 6.69
C GLY A 271 -3.63 -34.32 5.48
N GLN A 272 -4.30 -33.16 5.50
CA GLN A 272 -3.91 -32.03 4.66
C GLN A 272 -3.06 -31.10 5.52
N ASP A 273 -1.76 -31.04 5.26
CA ASP A 273 -0.94 -29.93 5.70
C ASP A 273 -1.21 -28.76 4.76
N ASN A 274 -2.01 -27.81 5.24
CA ASN A 274 -2.29 -26.59 4.51
C ASN A 274 -1.07 -25.67 4.63
N GLN A 275 -0.20 -25.68 3.60
CA GLN A 275 0.90 -24.74 3.53
C GLN A 275 0.36 -23.38 3.06
N VAL A 276 0.40 -22.43 3.98
CA VAL A 276 0.07 -21.03 3.70
C VAL A 276 1.36 -20.32 3.29
N SER A 277 1.34 -19.72 2.12
CA SER A 277 2.42 -18.88 1.60
C SER A 277 1.89 -17.46 1.45
N THR A 278 2.73 -16.43 1.54
CA THR A 278 2.29 -15.04 1.29
C THR A 278 3.05 -14.53 0.11
N ALA A 279 2.36 -14.07 -0.93
CA ALA A 279 2.96 -13.80 -2.22
C ALA A 279 3.62 -12.42 -2.33
N SER A 280 3.11 -11.39 -1.64
CA SER A 280 3.72 -10.05 -1.67
C SER A 280 3.25 -9.17 -0.50
N ALA A 281 4.12 -8.24 -0.08
CA ALA A 281 3.78 -7.13 0.80
C ALA A 281 4.33 -5.83 0.20
N GLY A 282 3.48 -4.80 0.08
CA GLY A 282 3.83 -3.52 -0.53
C GLY A 282 3.29 -2.34 0.28
N THR A 283 4.03 -1.24 0.28
CA THR A 283 3.65 -0.01 1.00
C THR A 283 3.75 1.19 0.08
N ALA A 284 2.88 2.19 0.30
CA ALA A 284 2.89 3.44 -0.45
C ALA A 284 4.25 4.14 -0.34
N CYS A 285 4.82 4.12 0.86
CA CYS A 285 6.07 4.78 1.20
C CYS A 285 7.27 4.25 0.39
N ALA A 286 7.19 3.03 -0.17
CA ALA A 286 8.27 2.37 -0.91
C ALA A 286 8.22 2.62 -2.43
N ASN A 287 7.10 3.09 -3.00
CA ASN A 287 6.92 3.25 -4.45
C ASN A 287 7.78 4.36 -5.10
N GLY A 288 8.69 4.99 -4.35
CA GLY A 288 9.68 5.95 -4.87
C GLY A 288 11.12 5.43 -4.82
N ALA A 289 11.34 4.14 -4.51
CA ALA A 289 12.64 3.50 -4.42
C ALA A 289 12.81 2.36 -5.42
N GLU A 290 12.37 2.56 -6.68
CA GLU A 290 12.97 1.76 -7.75
C GLU A 290 14.48 2.06 -7.72
N PRO A 291 15.35 1.05 -7.54
CA PRO A 291 16.74 1.24 -7.89
C PRO A 291 16.75 1.58 -9.37
N GLU A 292 17.35 2.70 -9.76
CA GLU A 292 17.81 2.84 -11.13
C GLU A 292 18.64 1.58 -11.40
N VAL A 293 18.14 0.73 -12.30
CA VAL A 293 18.95 -0.33 -12.87
C VAL A 293 20.02 0.42 -13.65
N GLU A 294 21.16 0.63 -13.00
CA GLU A 294 22.38 1.11 -13.62
C GLU A 294 22.76 0.00 -14.61
N ASN A 295 22.21 0.05 -15.83
CA ASN A 295 22.72 -0.69 -16.97
C ASN A 295 24.12 -0.14 -17.22
N ARG A 296 25.10 -0.70 -16.51
CA ARG A 296 26.48 -0.68 -16.95
C ARG A 296 26.57 -1.63 -18.13
N ASP A 297 26.31 -1.09 -19.30
CA ASP A 297 26.81 -1.66 -20.54
C ASP A 297 28.33 -1.43 -20.54
N ASP A 298 29.07 -2.45 -20.08
CA ASP A 298 30.42 -2.76 -20.58
C ASP A 298 30.30 -3.75 -21.74
#